data_AF-R7I130-F1
#
_entry.id   AF-R7I130-F1
#
_cell.length_a   1.000
_cell.length_b   1.000
_cell.length_c   1.000
_cell.angle_alpha   90.00
_cell.angle_beta   90.00
_cell.angle_gamma   90.00
#
_symmetry.space_group_name_H-M   'P 1'
#
loop_
_entity.id
_entity.type
_entity.pdbx_description
1 polymer ?
#
loop_
_entity_poly.entity_id
_entity_poly.type
_entity_poly.pdbx_seq_one_letter_code
_entity_poly.pdbx_strand_id
1 'polypeptide(L)'
;MMAVAESETPEYWGMPYTTGNNYAAAEVMASYFIKNMKILKDCKGKRGCFPNSVTYRFNNTNPWNDNFDTGSHRYKVITSDGVSVAFHAYSNNCSAQAGNINFCGRIYVNINGVKDKKSILGKNLFQFLLTNKGVIPDGVDVSYEEMEDTCMGISNKAGDRCTRWVLSKGNLNYLYNKK
;
A
#
# COMPACT_ATOMS: atom_id res chain seq x y z
N MET A 1 -11.68 2.29 11.50
CA MET A 1 -10.25 2.62 11.30
C MET A 1 -10.11 4.12 11.60
N MET A 2 -9.26 4.51 12.55
CA MET A 2 -9.47 5.71 13.41
C MET A 2 -8.55 6.92 13.14
N ALA A 3 -7.61 6.88 12.19
CA ALA A 3 -6.61 7.95 12.02
C ALA A 3 -7.18 9.35 11.71
N VAL A 4 -8.33 9.45 11.03
CA VAL A 4 -9.01 10.73 10.72
C VAL A 4 -10.01 11.13 11.82
N ALA A 5 -10.42 10.20 12.68
CA ALA A 5 -11.28 10.53 13.82
C ALA A 5 -10.49 11.16 14.98
N GLU A 6 -9.18 10.93 15.04
CA GLU A 6 -8.27 11.41 16.10
C GLU A 6 -7.34 12.55 15.64
N SER A 7 -7.43 13.00 14.39
CA SER A 7 -6.55 14.02 13.80
C SER A 7 -7.30 14.80 12.73
N GLU A 8 -6.78 15.97 12.35
CA GLU A 8 -7.31 16.73 11.21
C GLU A 8 -7.31 15.90 9.92
N THR A 9 -8.07 16.31 8.90
CA THR A 9 -8.10 15.57 7.64
C THR A 9 -6.70 15.58 7.00
N PRO A 10 -6.31 14.51 6.26
CA PRO A 10 -4.96 14.39 5.71
C PRO A 10 -4.45 15.55 4.86
N GLU A 11 -5.34 16.34 4.27
CA GLU A 11 -4.99 17.55 3.52
C GLU A 11 -4.34 18.64 4.38
N TYR A 12 -4.57 18.61 5.70
CA TYR A 12 -4.04 19.59 6.66
C TYR A 12 -2.82 19.09 7.42
N TRP A 13 -2.38 17.84 7.21
CA TRP A 13 -1.24 17.24 7.93
C TRP A 13 0.11 17.92 7.71
N GLY A 14 0.19 18.95 6.85
CA GLY A 14 1.43 19.64 6.53
C GLY A 14 2.36 18.84 5.63
N MET A 15 1.82 17.91 4.83
CA MET A 15 2.64 17.16 3.86
C MET A 15 3.24 18.13 2.84
N PRO A 16 4.58 18.16 2.65
CA PRO A 16 5.18 18.92 1.57
C PRO A 16 4.72 18.40 0.22
N TYR A 17 4.90 19.21 -0.83
CA TYR A 17 4.69 18.75 -2.20
C TYR A 17 5.49 17.48 -2.47
N THR A 18 4.84 16.51 -3.08
CA THR A 18 5.43 15.24 -3.45
C THR A 18 6.38 15.46 -4.62
N THR A 19 7.67 15.53 -4.31
CA THR A 19 8.74 15.73 -5.30
C THR A 19 9.56 14.43 -5.42
N GLY A 20 9.56 13.84 -6.62
CA GLY A 20 10.46 12.76 -7.03
C GLY A 20 10.96 11.80 -5.93
N ASN A 21 12.29 11.62 -5.86
CA ASN A 21 12.96 10.62 -5.01
C ASN A 21 13.01 10.98 -3.50
N ASN A 22 12.21 11.94 -3.02
CA ASN A 22 12.18 12.40 -1.63
C ASN A 22 11.05 11.71 -0.84
N TYR A 23 11.33 11.26 0.38
CA TYR A 23 10.33 10.67 1.28
C TYR A 23 9.73 11.66 2.30
N ALA A 24 10.04 12.96 2.27
CA ALA A 24 9.57 13.91 3.27
C ALA A 24 8.03 13.93 3.43
N ALA A 25 7.29 13.90 2.31
CA ALA A 25 5.83 13.79 2.36
C ALA A 25 5.36 12.45 2.94
N ALA A 26 6.06 11.36 2.61
CA ALA A 26 5.79 10.04 3.16
C ALA A 26 6.14 9.94 4.66
N GLU A 27 7.14 10.68 5.15
CA GLU A 27 7.50 10.77 6.58
C GLU A 27 6.40 11.45 7.37
N VAL A 28 5.91 12.60 6.90
CA VAL A 28 4.76 13.28 7.49
C VAL A 28 3.56 12.34 7.52
N MET A 29 3.20 11.72 6.38
CA MET A 29 2.13 10.74 6.32
C MET A 29 2.33 9.60 7.33
N ALA A 30 3.51 9.00 7.38
CA ALA A 30 3.81 7.88 8.27
C ALA A 30 3.66 8.26 9.75
N SER A 31 4.06 9.47 10.15
CA SER A 31 4.03 9.93 11.55
C SER A 31 2.64 9.82 12.19
N TYR A 32 1.57 10.02 11.42
CA TYR A 32 0.18 9.88 11.88
C TYR A 32 -0.23 8.43 12.16
N PHE A 33 0.43 7.45 11.53
CA PHE A 33 0.15 6.03 11.72
C PHE A 33 1.10 5.38 12.72
N ILE A 34 2.41 5.59 12.56
CA ILE A 34 3.43 4.83 13.30
C ILE A 34 3.44 5.18 14.79
N LYS A 35 2.93 6.36 15.20
CA LYS A 35 2.78 6.76 16.61
C LYS A 35 1.93 5.77 17.43
N ASN A 36 1.01 5.07 16.76
CA ASN A 36 0.09 4.10 17.34
C ASN A 36 0.49 2.65 17.03
N MET A 37 1.67 2.42 16.45
CA MET A 37 2.18 1.11 16.08
C MET A 37 3.41 0.74 16.91
N LYS A 38 3.56 -0.54 17.25
CA LYS A 38 4.82 -1.05 17.79
C LYS A 38 5.79 -1.28 16.64
N ILE A 39 6.81 -0.44 16.53
CA ILE A 39 7.81 -0.52 15.46
C ILE A 39 9.03 -1.32 15.93
N LEU A 40 9.38 -2.35 15.18
CA LEU A 40 10.61 -3.13 15.37
C LEU A 40 11.82 -2.46 14.70
N LYS A 41 11.60 -1.93 13.49
CA LYS A 41 12.65 -1.29 12.70
C LYS A 41 12.08 -0.14 11.90
N ASP A 42 12.72 1.01 11.98
CA ASP A 42 12.40 2.18 11.18
C ASP A 42 13.49 2.40 10.12
N CYS A 43 13.17 2.14 8.85
CA CYS A 43 14.11 2.34 7.75
C CYS A 43 13.98 3.72 7.12
N LYS A 44 12.89 4.47 7.36
CA LYS A 44 12.58 5.72 6.66
C LYS A 44 12.67 5.50 5.13
N GLY A 45 13.38 6.38 4.41
CA GLY A 45 13.71 6.22 2.98
C GLY A 45 14.73 5.11 2.64
N LYS A 46 15.38 4.48 3.62
CA LYS A 46 16.50 3.55 3.40
C LYS A 46 16.04 2.10 3.18
N ARG A 47 16.99 1.25 2.79
CA ARG A 47 16.81 -0.20 2.59
C ARG A 47 16.69 -0.96 3.91
N GLY A 48 16.25 -2.21 3.83
CA GLY A 48 16.25 -3.20 4.90
C GLY A 48 14.89 -3.38 5.60
N CYS A 49 13.81 -2.83 5.05
CA CYS A 49 12.44 -3.00 5.56
C CYS A 49 11.54 -3.78 4.62
N PHE A 50 11.99 -4.14 3.42
CA PHE A 50 11.26 -4.96 2.46
C PHE A 50 12.21 -5.97 1.79
N PRO A 51 11.70 -7.06 1.20
CA PRO A 51 12.50 -7.93 0.36
C PRO A 51 13.18 -7.13 -0.76
N ASN A 52 14.51 -7.24 -0.89
CA ASN A 52 15.28 -6.60 -1.96
C ASN A 52 15.04 -7.34 -3.29
N SER A 53 13.87 -7.10 -3.87
CA SER A 53 13.37 -7.78 -5.05
C SER A 53 12.42 -6.87 -5.80
N VAL A 54 12.31 -7.08 -7.11
CA VAL A 54 11.23 -6.48 -7.90
C VAL A 54 9.89 -7.02 -7.39
N THR A 55 8.92 -6.13 -7.27
CA THR A 55 7.53 -6.44 -6.92
C THR A 55 6.82 -6.95 -8.17
N TYR A 56 6.15 -8.09 -8.02
CA TYR A 56 5.40 -8.72 -9.10
C TYR A 56 3.91 -8.42 -8.95
N ARG A 57 3.24 -8.20 -10.09
CA ARG A 57 1.78 -8.33 -10.17
C ARG A 57 1.41 -9.80 -10.10
N PHE A 58 0.19 -10.08 -9.64
CA PHE A 58 -0.25 -11.42 -9.32
C PHE A 58 -0.17 -12.41 -10.50
N ASN A 59 -0.36 -11.93 -11.73
CA ASN A 59 -0.33 -12.78 -12.93
C ASN A 59 1.09 -13.14 -13.42
N ASN A 60 2.16 -12.59 -12.80
CA ASN A 60 3.57 -12.86 -13.14
C ASN A 60 3.94 -12.64 -14.63
N THR A 61 3.03 -12.07 -15.44
CA THR A 61 3.24 -11.77 -16.86
C THR A 61 3.72 -10.34 -17.07
N ASN A 62 3.43 -9.44 -16.12
CA ASN A 62 3.95 -8.07 -16.14
C ASN A 62 4.54 -7.68 -14.76
N PRO A 63 5.86 -7.49 -14.64
CA PRO A 63 6.42 -6.91 -13.42
C PRO A 63 5.84 -5.50 -13.24
N TRP A 64 5.47 -5.14 -12.00
CA TRP A 64 5.19 -3.72 -11.72
C TRP A 64 6.46 -2.86 -11.83
N ASN A 65 7.62 -3.53 -11.91
CA ASN A 65 8.97 -2.97 -12.01
C ASN A 65 9.28 -1.96 -10.90
N ASP A 66 8.80 -2.25 -9.70
CA ASP A 66 9.03 -1.44 -8.51
C ASP A 66 9.67 -2.28 -7.41
N ASN A 67 10.62 -1.71 -6.69
CA ASN A 67 11.30 -2.39 -5.58
C ASN A 67 11.14 -1.52 -4.33
N PHE A 68 10.30 -2.00 -3.40
CA PHE A 68 10.02 -1.30 -2.15
C PHE A 68 11.26 -1.12 -1.29
N ASP A 69 12.21 -2.05 -1.32
CA ASP A 69 13.43 -1.94 -0.53
C ASP A 69 14.24 -0.71 -0.96
N THR A 70 14.42 -0.53 -2.28
CA THR A 70 15.21 0.56 -2.87
C THR A 70 14.45 1.85 -3.09
N GLY A 71 13.10 1.84 -3.08
CA GLY A 71 12.29 3.03 -3.32
C GLY A 71 12.51 4.10 -2.25
N SER A 72 13.34 5.11 -2.54
CA SER A 72 13.76 6.14 -1.58
C SER A 72 12.70 7.20 -1.31
N HIS A 73 11.67 7.29 -2.15
CA HIS A 73 10.52 8.17 -1.99
C HIS A 73 9.48 7.62 -0.99
N ARG A 74 9.71 6.43 -0.44
CA ARG A 74 8.81 5.79 0.52
C ARG A 74 9.36 5.82 1.93
N TYR A 75 8.50 6.07 2.90
CA TYR A 75 8.81 5.84 4.32
C TYR A 75 8.49 4.39 4.68
N LYS A 76 9.46 3.66 5.24
CA LYS A 76 9.35 2.21 5.42
C LYS A 76 9.66 1.80 6.85
N VAL A 77 8.85 0.91 7.40
CA VAL A 77 9.01 0.35 8.74
C VAL A 77 8.75 -1.16 8.75
N ILE A 78 9.27 -1.85 9.76
CA ILE A 78 8.83 -3.19 10.17
C ILE A 78 8.16 -3.05 11.53
N THR A 79 6.96 -3.58 11.66
CA THR A 79 6.22 -3.64 12.93
C THR A 79 6.73 -4.78 13.81
N SER A 80 6.36 -4.80 15.10
CA SER A 80 6.83 -5.80 16.07
C SER A 80 6.44 -7.25 15.74
N ASP A 81 5.37 -7.44 14.98
CA ASP A 81 4.92 -8.74 14.45
C ASP A 81 5.61 -9.13 13.13
N GLY A 82 6.53 -8.30 12.64
CA GLY A 82 7.36 -8.59 11.46
C GLY A 82 6.73 -8.16 10.14
N VAL A 83 5.59 -7.45 10.14
CA VAL A 83 4.96 -6.92 8.93
C VAL A 83 5.76 -5.73 8.41
N SER A 84 6.00 -5.70 7.11
CA SER A 84 6.66 -4.57 6.43
C SER A 84 5.61 -3.59 5.94
N VAL A 85 5.74 -2.31 6.31
CA VAL A 85 4.80 -1.26 5.91
C VAL A 85 5.55 -0.15 5.18
N ALA A 86 5.01 0.28 4.04
CA ALA A 86 5.53 1.43 3.30
C ALA A 86 4.44 2.48 3.09
N PHE A 87 4.79 3.74 3.32
CA PHE A 87 3.96 4.90 3.06
C PHE A 87 4.49 5.61 1.81
N HIS A 88 3.60 5.98 0.91
CA HIS A 88 3.90 6.75 -0.28
C HIS A 88 2.86 7.87 -0.42
N ALA A 89 3.26 9.12 -0.17
CA ALA A 89 2.42 10.28 -0.44
C ALA A 89 2.42 10.60 -1.94
N TYR A 90 1.23 10.85 -2.50
CA TYR A 90 1.00 11.21 -3.91
C TYR A 90 0.51 12.65 -4.09
N SER A 91 -0.17 13.20 -3.09
CA SER A 91 -0.74 14.54 -3.15
C SER A 91 -0.93 15.10 -1.75
N ASN A 92 -0.46 16.33 -1.52
CA ASN A 92 -0.61 17.03 -0.25
C ASN A 92 -2.04 17.54 0.00
N ASN A 93 -2.83 17.75 -1.05
CA ASN A 93 -4.23 18.17 -0.99
C ASN A 93 -5.21 17.06 -1.45
N CYS A 94 -4.75 15.81 -1.42
CA CYS A 94 -5.56 14.64 -1.75
C CYS A 94 -6.18 14.64 -3.15
N SER A 95 -5.55 15.33 -4.11
CA SER A 95 -6.05 15.46 -5.49
C SER A 95 -5.61 14.33 -6.44
N ALA A 96 -4.79 13.37 -5.98
CA ALA A 96 -4.40 12.24 -6.82
C ALA A 96 -5.60 11.31 -7.04
N GLN A 97 -5.67 10.67 -8.21
CA GLN A 97 -6.83 9.86 -8.61
C GLN A 97 -6.51 8.38 -8.74
N ALA A 98 -7.34 7.54 -8.13
CA ALA A 98 -7.39 6.10 -8.32
C ALA A 98 -8.82 5.72 -8.71
N GLY A 99 -9.06 5.56 -10.01
CA GLY A 99 -10.42 5.51 -10.54
C GLY A 99 -11.16 6.82 -10.21
N ASN A 100 -12.34 6.70 -9.59
CA ASN A 100 -13.15 7.85 -9.16
C ASN A 100 -12.84 8.32 -7.72
N ILE A 101 -11.75 7.83 -7.11
CA ILE A 101 -11.37 8.16 -5.73
C ILE A 101 -10.23 9.15 -5.72
N ASN A 102 -10.45 10.27 -5.03
CA ASN A 102 -9.41 11.24 -4.68
C ASN A 102 -8.66 10.78 -3.42
N PHE A 103 -7.32 10.77 -3.48
CA PHE A 103 -6.48 10.27 -2.40
C PHE A 103 -5.18 11.08 -2.24
N CYS A 104 -4.61 11.03 -1.04
CA CYS A 104 -3.40 11.76 -0.62
C CYS A 104 -2.16 10.86 -0.67
N GLY A 105 -2.32 9.56 -0.40
CA GLY A 105 -1.21 8.61 -0.40
C GLY A 105 -1.65 7.15 -0.44
N ARG A 106 -0.71 6.25 -0.68
CA ARG A 106 -0.88 4.79 -0.58
C ARG A 106 -0.13 4.25 0.62
N ILE A 107 -0.74 3.27 1.28
CA ILE A 107 -0.13 2.48 2.34
C ILE A 107 -0.02 1.05 1.81
N TYR A 108 1.19 0.51 1.81
CA TYR A 108 1.48 -0.84 1.36
C TYR A 108 1.88 -1.69 2.55
N VAL A 109 1.28 -2.87 2.66
CA VAL A 109 1.44 -3.78 3.78
C VAL A 109 1.88 -5.13 3.23
N ASN A 110 3.13 -5.53 3.52
CA ASN A 110 3.62 -6.87 3.25
C ASN A 110 3.58 -7.73 4.52
N ILE A 111 2.61 -8.64 4.56
CA ILE A 111 2.33 -9.48 5.74
C ILE A 111 3.41 -10.53 6.04
N ASN A 112 4.24 -10.89 5.06
CA ASN A 112 5.38 -11.80 5.25
C ASN A 112 6.68 -11.04 5.60
N GLY A 113 6.63 -9.71 5.57
CA GLY A 113 7.74 -8.85 5.94
C GLY A 113 8.98 -8.99 5.06
N VAL A 114 10.12 -8.64 5.64
CA VAL A 114 11.44 -8.69 4.99
C VAL A 114 11.97 -10.11 4.76
N LYS A 115 11.40 -11.13 5.44
CA LYS A 115 11.85 -12.52 5.35
C LYS A 115 11.44 -13.20 4.05
N ASP A 116 10.44 -12.66 3.35
CA ASP A 116 10.00 -13.22 2.08
C ASP A 116 11.04 -13.00 0.97
N LYS A 117 11.05 -13.86 -0.04
CA LYS A 117 11.91 -13.70 -1.22
C LYS A 117 11.40 -12.61 -2.15
N LYS A 118 10.08 -12.39 -2.19
CA LYS A 118 9.43 -11.46 -3.12
C LYS A 118 8.20 -10.81 -2.50
N SER A 119 7.95 -9.55 -2.85
CA SER A 119 6.64 -8.92 -2.66
C SER A 119 5.77 -9.14 -3.90
N ILE A 120 4.56 -9.65 -3.71
CA ILE A 120 3.60 -9.99 -4.76
C ILE A 120 2.28 -9.31 -4.40
N LEU A 121 1.85 -8.37 -5.26
CA LEU A 121 0.58 -7.66 -5.09
C LEU A 121 -0.58 -8.64 -5.06
N GLY A 122 -1.47 -8.46 -4.09
CA GLY A 122 -2.64 -9.33 -3.90
C GLY A 122 -2.29 -10.74 -3.39
N LYS A 123 -1.07 -11.00 -2.90
CA LYS A 123 -0.75 -12.28 -2.25
C LYS A 123 -0.19 -12.06 -0.86
N ASN A 124 0.93 -11.35 -0.79
CA ASN A 124 1.55 -10.96 0.47
C ASN A 124 1.66 -9.43 0.60
N LEU A 125 1.57 -8.68 -0.50
CA LEU A 125 1.60 -7.22 -0.53
C LEU A 125 0.18 -6.70 -0.83
N PHE A 126 -0.38 -5.95 0.11
CA PHE A 126 -1.71 -5.34 0.01
C PHE A 126 -1.59 -3.82 0.07
N GLN A 127 -2.51 -3.13 -0.59
CA GLN A 127 -2.50 -1.68 -0.72
C GLN A 127 -3.80 -1.02 -0.27
N PHE A 128 -3.65 0.12 0.36
CA PHE A 128 -4.73 0.95 0.87
C PHE A 128 -4.54 2.38 0.37
N LEU A 129 -5.65 3.10 0.20
CA LEU A 129 -5.66 4.52 -0.13
C LEU A 129 -5.92 5.33 1.14
N LEU A 130 -5.09 6.33 1.38
CA LEU A 130 -5.40 7.41 2.33
C LEU A 130 -6.17 8.50 1.59
N THR A 131 -7.44 8.68 1.96
CA THR A 131 -8.30 9.76 1.46
C THR A 131 -8.50 10.83 2.52
N ASN A 132 -9.12 11.95 2.16
CA ASN A 132 -9.53 12.97 3.14
C ASN A 132 -10.46 12.41 4.25
N LYS A 133 -11.19 11.33 3.96
CA LYS A 133 -12.08 10.64 4.92
C LYS A 133 -11.40 9.51 5.69
N GLY A 134 -10.14 9.22 5.37
CA GLY A 134 -9.34 8.18 6.01
C GLY A 134 -8.94 7.05 5.08
N VAL A 135 -8.50 5.95 5.69
CA VAL A 135 -7.92 4.81 4.98
C VAL A 135 -9.01 3.86 4.50
N ILE A 136 -8.98 3.56 3.20
CA ILE A 136 -9.87 2.60 2.56
C ILE A 136 -9.05 1.55 1.80
N PRO A 137 -9.54 0.30 1.66
CA PRO A 137 -8.86 -0.67 0.82
C PRO A 137 -8.89 -0.23 -0.63
N ASP A 138 -7.78 -0.46 -1.35
CA ASP A 138 -7.79 -0.29 -2.79
C ASP A 138 -8.77 -1.29 -3.44
N GLY A 139 -9.54 -0.85 -4.43
CA GLY A 139 -10.57 -1.66 -5.10
C GLY A 139 -12.01 -1.42 -4.64
N VAL A 140 -12.26 -0.41 -3.81
CA VAL A 140 -13.63 0.00 -3.43
C VAL A 140 -14.38 0.75 -4.53
N ASP A 141 -13.68 1.24 -5.55
CA ASP A 141 -14.22 1.97 -6.70
C ASP A 141 -14.74 1.08 -7.82
N VAL A 142 -14.55 -0.24 -7.72
CA VAL A 142 -14.89 -1.21 -8.77
C VAL A 142 -15.97 -2.19 -8.30
N SER A 143 -16.64 -2.85 -9.26
CA SER A 143 -17.60 -3.90 -8.96
C SER A 143 -16.93 -5.14 -8.35
N TYR A 144 -17.72 -6.02 -7.73
CA TYR A 144 -17.19 -7.31 -7.23
C TYR A 144 -16.61 -8.18 -8.35
N GLU A 145 -17.22 -8.14 -9.54
CA GLU A 145 -16.79 -8.86 -10.73
C GLU A 145 -15.44 -8.33 -11.24
N GLU A 146 -15.30 -7.01 -11.41
CA GLU A 146 -14.03 -6.40 -11.83
C GLU A 146 -12.92 -6.66 -10.79
N MET A 147 -13.25 -6.59 -9.50
CA MET A 147 -12.32 -6.95 -8.44
C MET A 147 -11.88 -8.43 -8.57
N GLU A 148 -12.81 -9.36 -8.82
CA GLU A 148 -12.49 -10.77 -8.99
C GLU A 148 -11.54 -10.99 -10.19
N ASP A 149 -11.78 -10.34 -11.33
CA ASP A 149 -10.91 -10.41 -12.51
C ASP A 149 -9.48 -9.91 -12.24
N THR A 150 -9.35 -8.82 -11.48
CA THR A 150 -8.03 -8.32 -11.04
C THR A 150 -7.35 -9.30 -10.09
N CYS A 151 -8.10 -10.01 -9.26
CA CYS A 151 -7.52 -10.96 -8.30
C CYS A 151 -7.22 -12.33 -8.88
N MET A 152 -7.96 -12.77 -9.89
CA MET A 152 -7.64 -13.97 -10.65
C MET A 152 -6.48 -13.75 -11.63
N GLY A 153 -6.06 -12.50 -11.84
CA GLY A 153 -4.95 -12.16 -12.72
C GLY A 153 -5.32 -12.14 -14.21
N ILE A 154 -6.62 -12.09 -14.51
CA ILE A 154 -7.17 -12.01 -15.87
C ILE A 154 -6.90 -10.62 -16.46
N SER A 155 -6.87 -9.58 -15.62
CA SER A 155 -6.59 -8.21 -16.05
C SER A 155 -5.10 -7.85 -15.97
N ASN A 156 -4.70 -6.83 -16.74
CA ASN A 156 -3.36 -6.22 -16.67
C ASN A 156 -3.10 -5.47 -15.33
N LYS A 157 -4.13 -5.31 -14.51
CA LYS A 157 -4.11 -4.74 -13.15
C LYS A 157 -3.92 -5.80 -12.06
N ALA A 158 -3.59 -7.03 -12.43
CA ALA A 158 -3.49 -8.19 -11.54
C ALA A 158 -2.94 -7.91 -10.12
N GLY A 159 -3.78 -8.16 -9.11
CA GLY A 159 -3.44 -8.02 -7.69
C GLY A 159 -3.73 -6.66 -7.05
N ASP A 160 -4.04 -5.62 -7.84
CA ASP A 160 -4.18 -4.25 -7.33
C ASP A 160 -5.40 -4.08 -6.41
N ARG A 161 -6.56 -4.63 -6.78
CA ARG A 161 -7.81 -4.46 -6.04
C ARG A 161 -8.07 -5.56 -5.01
N CYS A 162 -7.11 -6.46 -4.79
CA CYS A 162 -7.30 -7.62 -3.92
C CYS A 162 -7.32 -7.32 -2.43
N THR A 163 -6.88 -6.13 -2.02
CA THR A 163 -7.12 -5.68 -0.63
C THR A 163 -8.61 -5.65 -0.33
N ARG A 164 -9.46 -5.18 -1.26
CA ARG A 164 -10.91 -5.19 -1.09
C ARG A 164 -11.47 -6.62 -0.99
N TRP A 165 -10.95 -7.57 -1.77
CA TRP A 165 -11.36 -8.98 -1.66
C TRP A 165 -11.06 -9.51 -0.27
N VAL A 166 -9.81 -9.41 0.17
CA VAL A 166 -9.35 -10.00 1.43
C VAL A 166 -10.15 -9.46 2.61
N LEU A 167 -10.42 -8.15 2.64
CA LEU A 167 -11.20 -7.56 3.72
C LEU A 167 -12.70 -7.91 3.65
N SER A 168 -13.27 -8.09 2.45
CA SER A 168 -14.69 -8.41 2.30
C SER A 168 -15.01 -9.89 2.47
N LYS A 169 -14.06 -10.78 2.14
CA LYS A 169 -14.24 -12.24 2.17
C LYS A 169 -13.50 -12.93 3.31
N GLY A 170 -12.52 -12.27 3.93
CA GLY A 170 -11.69 -12.84 4.99
C GLY A 170 -10.78 -13.97 4.54
N ASN A 171 -10.48 -14.07 3.23
CA ASN A 171 -9.68 -15.17 2.68
C ASN A 171 -8.89 -14.76 1.43
N LEU A 172 -8.02 -15.68 0.98
CA LEU A 172 -7.20 -15.57 -0.23
C LEU A 172 -7.62 -16.62 -1.28
N ASN A 173 -8.90 -17.00 -1.34
CA ASN A 173 -9.33 -18.14 -2.16
C ASN A 173 -9.11 -17.95 -3.66
N TYR A 174 -9.06 -16.70 -4.14
CA TYR A 174 -8.71 -16.37 -5.53
C TYR A 174 -7.30 -16.85 -5.92
N LEU A 175 -6.41 -17.14 -4.94
CA LEU A 175 -5.09 -17.72 -5.23
C LEU A 175 -5.18 -19.16 -5.76
N TYR A 176 -6.29 -19.85 -5.47
CA TYR A 176 -6.50 -21.27 -5.77
C TYR A 176 -7.54 -21.48 -6.87
N ASN A 177 -8.44 -20.52 -7.08
CA ASN A 177 -9.48 -20.56 -8.11
C ASN A 177 -8.97 -19.94 -9.42
N LYS A 178 -7.93 -20.50 -10.01
CA LYS A 178 -7.49 -20.12 -11.36
C LYS A 178 -8.48 -20.71 -12.37
N LYS A 179 -9.22 -19.86 -13.07
CA LYS A 179 -9.85 -20.22 -14.35
C LYS A 179 -8.79 -20.23 -15.45
#